data_AF-A0A7Z2VRH3-F1
#
_entry.id   AF-A0A7Z2VRH3-F1
#
_cell.length_a   1.000
_cell.length_b   1.000
_cell.length_c   1.000
_cell.angle_alpha   90.00
_cell.angle_beta   90.00
_cell.angle_gamma   90.00
#
_symmetry.space_group_name_H-M   'P 1'
#
loop_
_entity.id
_entity.type
_entity.pdbx_description
1 polymer ?
#
loop_
_entity_poly.entity_id
_entity_poly.type
_entity_poly.pdbx_seq_one_letter_code
_entity_poly.pdbx_strand_id
1 'polypeptide(L)'
;MKMKKISLQKRKEYVEALQKEIEHQNEVIALIESYSPDTLEKRIIHEYAIEGAVAEVAKKLNEEGLRVGARKYISNDVSEVVRSKPIIDKLHEVTKKALEHNTAGLRY
;
A
#
# COMPACT_ATOMS: atom_id res chain seq x y z
N MET A 1 13.14 23.32 -22.54
CA MET A 1 12.99 21.88 -22.81
C MET A 1 11.99 21.72 -23.95
N LYS A 2 12.42 21.40 -25.19
CA LYS A 2 11.50 21.27 -26.33
C LYS A 2 10.66 20.00 -26.12
N MET A 3 9.34 20.14 -25.97
CA MET A 3 8.44 18.99 -25.98
C MET A 3 8.70 18.19 -27.26
N LYS A 4 8.99 16.88 -27.13
CA LYS A 4 9.04 15.97 -28.27
C LYS A 4 7.66 16.04 -28.97
N LYS A 5 7.64 16.13 -30.30
CA LYS A 5 6.40 16.11 -31.07
C LYS A 5 5.57 14.88 -30.66
N ILE A 6 4.42 15.09 -30.04
CA ILE A 6 3.46 14.03 -29.72
C ILE A 6 2.72 13.67 -31.00
N SER A 7 2.88 12.43 -31.48
CA SER A 7 2.16 11.89 -32.62
C SER A 7 0.84 11.22 -32.19
N LEU A 8 -0.07 10.98 -33.14
CA LEU A 8 -1.28 10.18 -32.89
C LEU A 8 -0.92 8.80 -32.28
N GLN A 9 0.13 8.17 -32.80
CA GLN A 9 0.61 6.87 -32.31
C GLN A 9 1.06 6.94 -30.85
N LYS A 10 1.88 7.94 -30.48
CA LYS A 10 2.30 8.19 -29.10
C LYS A 10 1.12 8.41 -28.15
N ARG A 11 0.05 9.07 -28.61
CA ARG A 11 -1.18 9.27 -27.83
C ARG A 11 -1.91 7.95 -27.59
N LYS A 12 -2.05 7.11 -28.62
CA LYS A 12 -2.67 5.79 -28.50
C LYS A 12 -1.91 4.89 -27.53
N GLU A 13 -0.59 4.80 -27.67
CA GLU A 13 0.29 4.04 -26.76
C GLU A 13 0.15 4.51 -25.30
N TYR A 14 0.07 5.82 -25.07
CA TYR A 14 -0.12 6.37 -23.73
C TYR A 14 -1.50 6.04 -23.15
N VAL A 15 -2.57 6.12 -23.96
CA VAL A 15 -3.92 5.72 -23.54
C VAL A 15 -3.96 4.23 -23.19
N GLU A 16 -3.35 3.37 -24.00
CA GLU A 16 -3.24 1.93 -23.71
C GLU A 16 -2.48 1.66 -22.40
N ALA A 17 -1.40 2.40 -22.14
CA ALA A 17 -0.67 2.29 -20.87
C ALA A 17 -1.52 2.72 -19.67
N LEU A 18 -2.27 3.83 -19.80
CA LEU A 18 -3.20 4.29 -18.76
C LEU A 18 -4.33 3.29 -18.51
N GLN A 19 -4.85 2.65 -19.55
CA GLN A 19 -5.89 1.62 -19.41
C GLN A 19 -5.39 0.42 -18.61
N LYS A 20 -4.17 -0.06 -18.90
CA LYS A 20 -3.52 -1.14 -18.13
C LYS A 20 -3.27 -0.75 -16.68
N GLU A 21 -2.89 0.51 -16.44
CA GLU A 21 -2.73 1.02 -15.08
C GLU A 21 -4.07 1.03 -14.33
N ILE A 22 -5.15 1.49 -14.97
CA ILE A 22 -6.50 1.46 -14.38
C ILE A 22 -6.92 0.02 -14.05
N GLU A 23 -6.68 -0.94 -14.94
CA GLU A 23 -6.95 -2.36 -14.69
C GLU A 23 -6.18 -2.86 -13.47
N HIS A 24 -4.88 -2.58 -13.39
CA HIS A 24 -4.06 -2.96 -12.26
C HIS A 24 -4.54 -2.34 -10.93
N GLN A 25 -4.89 -1.05 -10.93
CA GLN A 25 -5.39 -0.38 -9.74
C GLN A 25 -6.73 -0.98 -9.29
N ASN A 26 -7.63 -1.32 -10.21
CA ASN A 26 -8.89 -1.99 -9.88
C ASN A 26 -8.67 -3.38 -9.25
N GLU A 27 -7.68 -4.14 -9.73
CA GLU A 27 -7.31 -5.42 -9.10
C GLU A 27 -6.82 -5.23 -7.66
N VAL A 28 -6.00 -4.20 -7.42
CA VAL A 28 -5.50 -3.88 -6.07
C VAL A 28 -6.63 -3.41 -5.16
N ILE A 29 -7.55 -2.57 -5.65
CA ILE A 29 -8.72 -2.12 -4.90
C ILE A 29 -9.58 -3.33 -4.50
N ALA A 30 -9.91 -4.20 -5.45
CA ALA A 30 -10.70 -5.40 -5.17
C ALA A 30 -10.01 -6.32 -4.16
N LEU A 31 -8.68 -6.45 -4.24
CA LEU A 31 -7.89 -7.22 -3.29
C LEU A 31 -7.99 -6.63 -1.87
N ILE A 32 -7.92 -5.30 -1.72
CA ILE A 32 -8.04 -4.63 -0.41
C ILE A 32 -9.46 -4.80 0.13
N GLU A 33 -10.49 -4.46 -0.67
CA GLU A 33 -11.89 -4.46 -0.22
C GLU A 33 -12.40 -5.86 0.17
N SER A 34 -11.91 -6.91 -0.49
CA SER A 34 -12.29 -8.30 -0.20
C SER A 34 -11.43 -8.96 0.88
N TYR A 35 -10.39 -8.29 1.37
CA TYR A 35 -9.44 -8.89 2.30
C TYR A 35 -10.03 -9.07 3.70
N SER A 36 -10.00 -10.30 4.20
CA SER A 36 -10.46 -10.64 5.55
C SER A 36 -9.28 -11.10 6.41
N PRO A 37 -8.75 -10.23 7.28
CA PRO A 37 -7.61 -10.58 8.13
C PRO A 37 -8.03 -11.51 9.28
N ASP A 38 -7.32 -12.63 9.41
CA ASP A 38 -7.50 -13.63 10.49
C ASP A 38 -6.42 -13.55 11.59
N THR A 39 -5.41 -12.70 11.39
CA THR A 39 -4.29 -12.47 12.31
C THR A 39 -4.04 -10.98 12.48
N LEU A 40 -3.39 -10.61 13.59
CA LEU A 40 -3.08 -9.21 13.87
C LEU A 40 -2.10 -8.65 12.82
N GLU A 41 -1.13 -9.43 12.38
CA GLU A 41 -0.17 -9.04 11.35
C GLU A 41 -0.88 -8.72 10.03
N LYS A 42 -1.77 -9.61 9.57
CA LYS A 42 -2.58 -9.36 8.37
C LYS A 42 -3.51 -8.17 8.54
N ARG A 43 -4.05 -7.96 9.73
CA ARG A 43 -4.86 -6.78 10.04
C ARG A 43 -4.05 -5.49 9.90
N ILE A 44 -2.82 -5.45 10.45
CA ILE A 44 -1.92 -4.30 10.34
C ILE A 44 -1.55 -4.04 8.87
N ILE A 45 -1.28 -5.10 8.09
CA ILE A 45 -1.02 -5.00 6.65
C ILE A 45 -2.24 -4.43 5.92
N HIS A 46 -3.44 -4.89 6.24
CA HIS A 46 -4.67 -4.43 5.63
C HIS A 46 -4.97 -2.96 5.96
N GLU A 47 -4.87 -2.56 7.23
CA GLU A 47 -5.05 -1.17 7.64
C GLU A 47 -4.04 -0.23 6.97
N TYR A 48 -2.78 -0.67 6.80
CA TYR A 48 -1.81 0.13 6.05
C TYR A 48 -2.14 0.22 4.56
N ALA A 49 -2.70 -0.83 3.96
CA ALA A 49 -3.15 -0.79 2.57
C ALA A 49 -4.29 0.22 2.35
N ILE A 50 -5.17 0.39 3.36
CA ILE A 50 -6.26 1.38 3.34
C ILE A 50 -5.73 2.81 3.59
N GLU A 51 -4.93 3.00 4.64
CA GLU A 51 -4.55 4.33 5.11
C GLU A 51 -3.33 4.92 4.40
N GLY A 52 -2.40 4.08 3.95
CA GLY A 52 -1.13 4.49 3.33
C GLY A 52 -0.12 5.15 4.29
N ALA A 53 -0.49 5.42 5.55
CA ALA A 53 0.34 6.10 6.55
C ALA A 53 0.52 5.27 7.82
N VAL A 54 1.78 4.95 8.16
CA VAL A 54 2.11 4.12 9.34
C VAL A 54 1.70 4.76 10.67
N ALA A 55 1.66 6.10 10.73
CA ALA A 55 1.26 6.83 11.93
C ALA A 55 -0.25 6.69 12.19
N GLU A 56 -1.08 6.74 11.14
CA GLU A 56 -2.53 6.59 11.28
C GLU A 56 -2.90 5.16 11.68
N VAL A 57 -2.24 4.15 11.10
CA VAL A 57 -2.42 2.76 11.52
C VAL A 57 -2.05 2.58 12.99
N ALA A 58 -0.88 3.08 13.43
CA ALA A 58 -0.48 2.99 14.83
C ALA A 58 -1.48 3.69 15.77
N LYS A 59 -2.03 4.83 15.35
CA LYS A 59 -3.07 5.55 16.09
C LYS A 59 -4.35 4.71 16.21
N LYS A 60 -4.87 4.16 15.11
CA LYS A 60 -6.06 3.29 15.12
C LYS A 60 -5.89 2.10 16.06
N LEU A 61 -4.78 1.37 15.94
CA LEU A 61 -4.48 0.23 16.82
C LEU A 61 -4.50 0.65 18.30
N ASN A 62 -3.95 1.82 18.61
CA ASN A 62 -3.92 2.32 19.98
C ASN A 62 -5.30 2.75 20.50
N GLU A 63 -6.13 3.35 19.65
CA GLU A 63 -7.51 3.77 19.97
C GLU A 63 -8.41 2.56 20.26
N GLU A 64 -8.18 1.45 19.58
CA GLU A 64 -8.82 0.15 19.85
C GLU A 64 -8.29 -0.55 21.10
N GLY A 65 -7.33 0.06 21.80
CA GLY A 65 -6.76 -0.49 23.03
C GLY A 65 -5.65 -1.52 22.81
N LEU A 66 -5.23 -1.78 21.58
CA LEU A 66 -4.11 -2.70 21.31
C LEU A 66 -2.78 -2.09 21.77
N ARG A 67 -1.90 -2.95 22.27
CA ARG A 67 -0.59 -2.58 22.83
C ARG A 67 0.47 -3.59 22.44
N VAL A 68 1.72 -3.13 22.35
CA VAL A 68 2.90 -3.99 22.25
C VAL A 68 3.46 -4.17 23.66
N GLY A 69 3.08 -5.26 24.33
CA GLY A 69 3.36 -5.45 25.76
C GLY A 69 2.71 -4.32 26.58
N ALA A 70 3.51 -3.54 27.30
CA ALA A 70 3.04 -2.42 28.13
C ALA A 70 2.99 -1.06 27.41
N ARG A 71 3.48 -0.96 26.15
CA ARG A 71 3.57 0.32 25.43
C ARG A 71 2.58 0.44 24.28
N LYS A 72 2.31 1.67 23.87
CA LYS A 72 1.55 2.00 22.67
C LYS A 72 2.31 1.57 21.40
N TYR A 73 1.55 1.26 20.35
CA TYR A 73 2.06 1.11 18.99
C TYR A 73 2.66 2.43 18.51
N ILE A 74 3.77 2.33 17.79
CA ILE A 74 4.42 3.43 17.08
C ILE A 74 4.56 3.10 15.58
N SER A 75 4.83 4.11 14.76
CA SER A 75 5.02 3.97 13.32
C SER A 75 6.04 2.87 12.93
N ASN A 76 7.11 2.71 13.73
CA ASN A 76 8.11 1.68 13.48
C ASN A 76 7.53 0.27 13.58
N ASP A 77 6.68 -0.01 14.57
CA ASP A 77 6.07 -1.34 14.76
C ASP A 77 5.26 -1.74 13.52
N VAL A 78 4.47 -0.80 12.99
CA VAL A 78 3.67 -1.02 11.77
C VAL A 78 4.59 -1.27 10.58
N SER A 79 5.64 -0.44 10.43
CA SER A 79 6.58 -0.57 9.32
C SER A 79 7.37 -1.89 9.36
N GLU A 80 7.68 -2.41 10.55
CA GLU A 80 8.35 -3.70 10.74
C GLU A 80 7.44 -4.86 10.34
N VAL A 81 6.16 -4.82 10.70
CA VAL A 81 5.17 -5.83 10.29
C VAL A 81 5.03 -5.85 8.76
N VAL A 82 4.87 -4.69 8.11
CA VAL A 82 4.71 -4.60 6.65
C VAL A 82 6.00 -4.98 5.90
N ARG A 83 7.17 -4.81 6.51
CA ARG A 83 8.47 -5.21 5.91
C ARG A 83 8.87 -6.64 6.24
N SER A 84 8.11 -7.32 7.10
CA SER A 84 8.45 -8.64 7.62
C SER A 84 8.64 -9.67 6.50
N LYS A 85 9.35 -10.75 6.86
CA LYS A 85 9.55 -11.92 6.00
C LYS A 85 9.12 -13.17 6.79
N PRO A 86 8.56 -14.19 6.13
CA PRO A 86 8.26 -14.27 4.70
C PRO A 86 7.05 -13.40 4.28
N ILE A 87 6.86 -13.21 2.97
CA ILE A 87 5.61 -12.65 2.45
C ILE A 87 4.48 -13.65 2.77
N ILE A 88 3.40 -13.14 3.35
CA ILE A 88 2.29 -13.94 3.85
C ILE A 88 1.33 -14.28 2.70
N ASP A 89 0.95 -13.26 1.93
CA ASP A 89 0.00 -13.36 0.84
C ASP A 89 0.17 -12.22 -0.17
N LYS A 90 -0.75 -12.15 -1.14
CA LYS A 90 -0.71 -11.16 -2.21
C LYS A 90 -0.87 -9.73 -1.71
N LEU A 91 -1.72 -9.50 -0.70
CA LEU A 91 -1.90 -8.16 -0.15
C LEU A 91 -0.60 -7.69 0.51
N HIS A 92 0.04 -8.55 1.32
CA HIS A 92 1.34 -8.22 1.91
C HIS A 92 2.37 -7.83 0.84
N GLU A 93 2.44 -8.54 -0.29
CA GLU A 93 3.36 -8.20 -1.38
C GLU A 93 3.12 -6.79 -1.94
N VAL A 94 1.86 -6.44 -2.25
CA VAL A 94 1.48 -5.14 -2.83
C VAL A 94 1.71 -4.02 -1.82
N THR A 95 1.25 -4.22 -0.58
CA THR A 95 1.36 -3.27 0.52
C THR A 95 2.81 -2.95 0.85
N LYS A 96 3.70 -3.94 0.80
CA LYS A 96 5.13 -3.73 1.01
C LYS A 96 5.75 -2.82 -0.06
N LYS A 97 5.42 -3.05 -1.33
CA LYS A 97 5.87 -2.18 -2.43
C LYS A 97 5.33 -0.76 -2.27
N ALA A 98 4.07 -0.61 -1.85
CA ALA A 98 3.48 0.70 -1.56
C ALA A 98 4.22 1.43 -0.43
N LEU A 99 4.59 0.74 0.65
CA LEU A 99 5.40 1.31 1.73
C LEU A 99 6.78 1.77 1.23
N GLU A 100 7.45 0.97 0.41
CA GLU A 100 8.75 1.31 -0.19
C GLU A 100 8.64 2.57 -1.07
N HIS A 101 7.59 2.65 -1.90
CA HIS A 101 7.31 3.82 -2.74
C HIS A 101 7.05 5.09 -1.90
N ASN A 102 6.19 4.98 -0.88
CA ASN A 102 5.82 6.10 -0.01
C ASN A 102 7.00 6.60 0.83
N THR A 103 7.89 5.71 1.26
CA THR A 103 9.10 6.07 2.03
C THR A 103 10.22 6.62 1.15
N ALA A 104 10.24 6.27 -0.15
CA ALA A 104 11.16 6.86 -1.12
C ALA A 104 10.77 8.29 -1.55
N GLY A 105 9.61 8.81 -1.11
CA GLY A 105 9.12 10.14 -1.47
C GLY A 105 8.64 10.26 -2.92
N LEU A 106 8.45 9.14 -3.61
CA LEU A 106 7.88 9.12 -4.94
C LEU A 106 6.37 9.33 -4.80
N ARG A 107 5.83 10.36 -5.46
CA ARG A 107 4.38 10.53 -5.64
C ARG A 107 4.05 9.91 -7.00
N TYR A 108 2.94 9.16 -7.04
CA TYR A 108 2.36 8.62 -8.29
C TYR A 108 2.18 9.72 -9.34
#